data_AF-B7VDP4-F1
#
_entry.id   AF-B7VDP4-F1
#
_cell.length_a   1.000
_cell.length_b   1.000
_cell.length_c   1.000
_cell.angle_alpha   90.00
_cell.angle_beta   90.00
_cell.angle_gamma   90.00
#
_symmetry.space_group_name_H-M   'P 1'
#
loop_
_entity.id
_entity.type
_entity.pdbx_description
1 polymer ?
#
loop_
_entity_poly.entity_id
_entity_poly.type
_entity_poly.pdbx_seq_one_letter_code
_entity_poly.pdbx_strand_id
1 'polypeptide(L)'
;MSKFHIGADSKQRTTQRHCYCDLWESNPDVLQSQNLPHGFCGICERCGQPGHSRHAPAAAPYTSAWCDSYYRITSIRNYSLWLFVAVICICTWLLFRGAIHGPGA
;
A
#
# COMPACT_ATOMS: atom_id res chain seq x y z
N MET A 1 20.03 -40.77 4.28
CA MET A 1 18.66 -40.45 4.75
C MET A 1 18.27 -39.11 4.13
N SER A 2 17.33 -39.15 3.19
CA SER A 2 16.90 -38.04 2.34
C SER A 2 16.03 -37.00 3.04
N LYS A 3 16.07 -35.75 2.53
CA LYS A 3 14.92 -34.86 2.22
C LYS A 3 15.47 -33.66 1.41
N PHE A 4 15.37 -33.69 0.08
CA PHE A 4 14.39 -32.94 -0.74
C PHE A 4 14.19 -31.49 -0.28
N HIS A 5 14.86 -30.51 -0.92
CA HIS A 5 14.46 -29.75 -2.12
C HIS A 5 13.44 -28.62 -1.83
N ILE A 6 13.88 -27.37 -2.02
CA ILE A 6 13.20 -26.15 -2.52
C ILE A 6 14.30 -25.06 -2.34
N GLY A 7 14.98 -24.58 -3.37
CA GLY A 7 14.36 -23.87 -4.48
C GLY A 7 13.86 -22.49 -4.05
N ALA A 8 14.67 -21.71 -3.32
CA ALA A 8 14.32 -20.32 -2.99
C ALA A 8 15.09 -19.39 -3.93
N ASP A 9 14.51 -19.23 -5.11
CA ASP A 9 14.82 -18.17 -6.07
C ASP A 9 14.87 -16.83 -5.32
N SER A 10 16.08 -16.34 -5.08
CA SER A 10 16.44 -15.17 -4.27
C SER A 10 16.10 -13.83 -4.96
N LYS A 11 15.02 -13.83 -5.74
CA LYS A 11 14.72 -12.75 -6.71
C LYS A 11 13.31 -12.16 -6.58
N GLN A 12 12.81 -12.07 -5.36
CA GLN A 12 11.90 -10.97 -4.98
C GLN A 12 12.59 -10.04 -3.99
N ARG A 13 13.82 -9.64 -4.30
CA ARG A 13 14.36 -8.36 -3.85
C ARG A 13 13.52 -7.30 -4.57
N THR A 14 12.31 -7.02 -4.07
CA THR A 14 11.54 -5.90 -4.58
C THR A 14 12.39 -4.68 -4.27
N THR A 15 12.95 -4.08 -5.32
CA THR A 15 13.74 -2.84 -5.28
C THR A 15 12.89 -1.64 -4.84
N GLN A 16 11.89 -1.87 -3.98
CA GLN A 16 10.99 -0.85 -3.45
C GLN A 16 11.63 -0.31 -2.17
N ARG A 17 12.10 0.93 -2.29
CA ARG A 17 12.95 1.69 -1.36
C ARG A 17 12.38 1.91 0.06
N HIS A 18 11.30 1.23 0.46
CA HIS A 18 10.61 1.43 1.73
C HIS A 18 10.01 0.14 2.30
N CYS A 19 10.68 -1.00 2.09
CA CYS A 19 10.33 -2.31 2.69
C CYS A 19 11.32 -2.68 3.80
N TYR A 20 10.85 -3.26 4.91
CA TYR A 20 11.70 -3.87 5.95
C TYR A 20 12.17 -5.30 5.57
N CYS A 21 12.33 -5.56 4.27
CA CYS A 21 12.71 -6.85 3.72
C CYS A 21 14.13 -7.27 4.16
N ASP A 22 15.00 -6.30 4.45
CA ASP A 22 16.37 -6.50 4.95
C ASP A 22 16.41 -7.13 6.35
N LEU A 23 15.26 -7.20 7.04
CA LEU A 23 15.15 -7.88 8.33
C LEU A 23 15.41 -9.40 8.21
N TRP A 24 15.17 -10.00 7.04
CA TRP A 24 15.59 -11.38 6.76
C TRP A 24 17.11 -11.57 6.79
N GLU A 25 17.88 -10.56 6.38
CA GLU A 25 19.35 -10.62 6.36
C GLU A 25 19.94 -10.29 7.75
N SER A 26 19.29 -9.43 8.53
CA SER A 26 19.81 -8.95 9.83
C SER A 26 19.30 -9.73 11.04
N ASN A 27 18.04 -10.16 11.07
CA ASN A 27 17.46 -10.92 12.17
C ASN A 27 16.26 -11.79 11.70
N PRO A 28 16.52 -12.95 11.07
CA PRO A 28 15.47 -13.80 10.50
C PRO A 28 14.58 -14.47 11.55
N ASP A 29 15.07 -14.65 12.79
CA ASP A 29 14.33 -15.35 13.86
C ASP A 29 12.98 -14.68 14.16
N VAL A 30 12.94 -13.34 14.09
CA VAL A 30 11.72 -12.55 14.31
C VAL A 30 10.67 -12.87 13.23
N LEU A 31 11.06 -12.92 11.96
CA LEU A 31 10.15 -13.19 10.84
C LEU A 31 9.76 -14.67 10.78
N GLN A 32 10.69 -15.56 11.12
CA GLN A 32 10.44 -16.99 11.15
C GLN A 32 9.48 -17.38 12.29
N SER A 33 9.58 -16.73 13.45
CA SER A 33 8.62 -16.90 14.56
C SER A 33 7.19 -16.48 14.17
N GLN A 34 7.06 -15.58 13.20
CA GLN A 34 5.78 -15.14 12.64
C GLN A 34 5.29 -16.01 11.47
N ASN A 35 5.99 -17.11 11.16
CA ASN A 35 5.71 -17.99 10.02
C ASN A 35 5.65 -17.25 8.67
N LEU A 36 6.45 -16.19 8.51
CA LEU A 36 6.55 -15.47 7.25
C LEU A 36 7.42 -16.26 6.25
N PRO A 37 6.99 -16.42 4.99
CA PRO A 37 7.85 -16.96 3.95
C PRO A 37 8.95 -15.97 3.58
N HIS A 38 10.12 -16.49 3.19
CA HIS A 38 11.22 -15.68 2.68
C HIS A 38 10.76 -14.78 1.52
N GLY A 39 11.19 -13.52 1.57
CA GLY A 39 10.78 -12.49 0.62
C GLY A 39 9.67 -11.56 1.13
N PHE A 40 8.99 -11.90 2.23
CA PHE A 40 7.97 -11.06 2.86
C PHE A 40 8.42 -10.53 4.22
N CYS A 41 8.04 -9.30 4.59
CA CYS A 41 8.46 -8.68 5.85
C CYS A 41 7.31 -8.28 6.78
N GLY A 42 6.10 -8.74 6.49
CA GLY A 42 4.94 -8.49 7.33
C GLY A 42 3.72 -9.28 6.89
N ILE A 43 2.70 -9.28 7.73
CA ILE A 43 1.42 -9.96 7.46
C ILE A 43 0.39 -8.90 7.13
N CYS A 44 -0.32 -9.07 6.02
CA CYS A 44 -1.36 -8.13 5.60
C CYS A 44 -2.44 -7.98 6.68
N GLU A 45 -2.61 -6.77 7.21
CA GLU A 45 -3.59 -6.48 8.28
C GLU A 45 -5.03 -6.74 7.85
N ARG A 46 -5.31 -6.78 6.54
CA ARG A 46 -6.65 -6.98 6.02
C ARG A 46 -7.02 -8.44 5.75
N CYS A 47 -6.07 -9.27 5.33
CA CYS A 47 -6.35 -10.66 4.93
C CYS A 47 -5.48 -11.73 5.58
N GLY A 48 -4.52 -11.35 6.42
CA GLY A 48 -3.62 -12.29 7.08
C GLY A 48 -2.60 -12.97 6.16
N GLN A 49 -2.56 -12.63 4.86
CA GLN A 49 -1.59 -13.19 3.93
C GLN A 49 -0.22 -12.51 4.04
N PRO A 50 0.87 -13.20 3.69
CA PRO A 50 2.21 -12.59 3.61
C PRO A 50 2.22 -11.35 2.72
N GLY A 51 2.90 -10.31 3.18
CA GLY A 51 2.98 -9.02 2.52
C GLY A 51 4.22 -8.24 2.94
N HIS A 52 4.17 -6.93 2.73
CA HIS A 52 5.28 -6.04 3.02
C HIS A 52 4.82 -4.89 3.91
N SER A 53 5.61 -4.62 4.94
CA SER A 53 5.55 -3.39 5.71
C SER A 53 5.95 -2.23 4.80
N ARG A 54 4.99 -1.33 4.54
CA ARG A 54 5.14 -0.16 3.67
C ARG A 54 4.23 0.96 4.15
N HIS A 55 4.46 2.17 3.64
CA HIS A 55 3.57 3.29 3.95
C HIS A 55 2.14 2.98 3.50
N ALA A 56 1.14 3.40 4.27
CA ALA A 56 -0.24 3.18 3.93
C ALA A 56 -0.56 3.80 2.55
N PRO A 57 -1.38 3.13 1.72
CA PRO A 57 -1.79 3.69 0.45
C PRO A 57 -2.66 4.93 0.68
N ALA A 58 -2.33 6.01 -0.04
CA ALA A 58 -2.82 7.40 0.11
C ALA A 58 -2.09 8.21 1.21
N ALA A 59 -2.46 9.49 1.36
CA ALA A 59 -1.78 10.45 2.23
C ALA A 59 -1.97 10.20 3.74
N ALA A 60 -2.12 8.95 4.16
CA ALA A 60 -2.29 8.58 5.56
C ALA A 60 -0.91 8.40 6.23
N PRO A 61 -0.58 9.15 7.29
CA PRO A 61 0.77 9.20 7.85
C PRO A 61 1.08 8.01 8.76
N TYR A 62 0.82 6.78 8.32
CA TYR A 62 1.14 5.58 9.07
C TYR A 62 1.75 4.49 8.18
N THR A 63 2.55 3.63 8.81
CA THR A 63 3.19 2.47 8.17
C THR A 63 2.46 1.22 8.63
N SER A 64 2.09 0.35 7.71
CA SER A 64 1.50 -0.94 8.05
C SER A 64 1.81 -2.03 7.02
N ALA A 65 1.45 -3.27 7.32
CA ALA A 65 1.74 -4.41 6.45
C ALA A 65 0.59 -4.67 5.47
N TRP A 66 0.93 -4.75 4.17
CA TRP A 66 -0.03 -4.95 3.08
C TRP A 66 0.45 -6.01 2.09
N CYS A 67 -0.46 -6.86 1.62
CA CYS A 67 -0.26 -7.63 0.40
C CYS A 67 -0.54 -6.77 -0.85
N ASP A 68 0.02 -7.14 -2.00
CA ASP A 68 -0.05 -6.32 -3.21
C ASP A 68 -1.48 -6.09 -3.72
N SER A 69 -2.34 -7.11 -3.61
CA SER A 69 -3.74 -7.01 -4.00
C SER A 69 -4.49 -5.94 -3.21
N TYR A 70 -4.39 -5.99 -1.88
CA TYR A 70 -5.10 -5.03 -1.01
C TYR A 70 -4.46 -3.65 -1.00
N TYR A 71 -3.14 -3.57 -1.20
CA TYR A 71 -2.45 -2.31 -1.42
C TYR A 71 -2.99 -1.62 -2.67
N ARG A 72 -3.13 -2.34 -3.78
CA ARG A 72 -3.65 -1.82 -5.06
C ARG A 72 -5.13 -1.41 -4.95
N ILE A 73 -5.98 -2.27 -4.38
CA ILE A 73 -7.41 -1.97 -4.20
C ILE A 73 -7.60 -0.71 -3.35
N THR A 74 -6.87 -0.61 -2.24
CA THR A 74 -6.99 0.54 -1.33
C THR A 74 -6.45 1.81 -1.98
N SER A 75 -5.35 1.72 -2.73
CA SER A 75 -4.83 2.85 -3.51
C SER A 75 -5.87 3.37 -4.50
N ILE A 76 -6.43 2.49 -5.34
CA ILE A 76 -7.44 2.87 -6.36
C ILE A 76 -8.66 3.51 -5.69
N ARG A 77 -9.18 2.90 -4.62
CA ARG A 77 -10.34 3.43 -3.88
C ARG A 77 -10.06 4.81 -3.30
N ASN A 78 -8.87 5.03 -2.75
CA ASN A 78 -8.53 6.34 -2.20
C ASN A 78 -8.39 7.40 -3.30
N TYR A 79 -7.74 7.07 -4.43
CA TYR A 79 -7.65 8.01 -5.56
C TYR A 79 -9.02 8.37 -6.14
N SER A 80 -9.94 7.40 -6.27
CA SER A 80 -11.28 7.68 -6.79
C SER A 80 -12.10 8.56 -5.86
N LEU A 81 -11.98 8.38 -4.54
CA LEU A 81 -12.63 9.24 -3.54
C LEU A 81 -12.08 10.67 -3.59
N TRP A 82 -10.75 10.83 -3.67
CA TRP A 82 -10.12 12.15 -3.80
C TRP A 82 -10.51 12.86 -5.09
N LEU A 83 -10.59 12.13 -6.21
CA LEU A 83 -11.07 12.66 -7.48
C LEU A 83 -12.51 13.18 -7.35
N PHE A 84 -13.39 12.41 -6.71
CA PHE A 84 -14.78 12.80 -6.51
C PHE A 84 -14.90 14.08 -5.65
N VAL A 85 -14.14 14.17 -4.56
CA VAL A 85 -14.08 15.38 -3.73
C VAL A 85 -13.58 16.58 -4.54
N ALA A 86 -12.51 16.41 -5.33
CA ALA A 86 -11.97 17.47 -6.17
C ALA A 86 -13.00 17.96 -7.20
N VAL A 87 -13.73 17.05 -7.85
CA VAL A 87 -14.81 17.39 -8.80
C VAL A 87 -15.92 18.16 -8.10
N ILE A 88 -16.37 17.74 -6.92
CA ILE A 88 -17.38 18.49 -6.15
C ILE A 88 -16.88 19.90 -5.84
N CYS A 89 -15.64 20.05 -5.36
CA CYS A 89 -15.04 21.36 -5.07
C CYS A 89 -14.94 22.25 -6.32
N ILE A 90 -14.60 21.68 -7.48
CA ILE A 90 -14.56 22.42 -8.75
C ILE A 90 -15.97 22.84 -9.16
N CYS A 91 -16.96 21.93 -9.10
CA CYS A 91 -18.34 22.22 -9.44
C CYS A 91 -18.93 23.30 -8.54
N THR A 92 -18.72 23.22 -7.22
CA THR A 92 -19.17 24.25 -6.28
C THR A 92 -18.47 25.57 -6.57
N TRP A 93 -17.15 25.57 -6.80
CA TRP A 93 -16.42 26.79 -7.17
C TRP A 93 -16.95 27.43 -8.46
N LEU A 94 -17.27 26.64 -9.49
CA LEU A 94 -17.84 27.13 -10.75
C LEU A 94 -19.25 27.71 -10.56
N LEU A 95 -20.11 27.04 -9.80
CA LEU A 95 -21.46 27.53 -9.47
C LEU A 95 -21.39 28.85 -8.69
N PHE A 96 -20.53 28.91 -7.66
CA PHE A 96 -20.31 30.13 -6.91
C PHE A 96 -19.75 31.24 -7.81
N ARG A 97 -18.74 30.97 -8.64
CA ARG A 97 -18.17 31.95 -9.58
C ARG A 97 -19.21 32.52 -10.55
N GLY A 98 -20.09 31.66 -11.07
CA GLY A 98 -21.21 32.07 -11.92
C GLY A 98 -22.24 32.93 -11.19
N ALA A 99 -22.51 32.65 -9.90
CA ALA A 99 -23.40 33.45 -9.07
C ALA A 99 -22.85 34.85 -8.76
N ILE A 100 -21.52 35.04 -8.69
CA ILE A 100 -20.89 36.36 -8.46
C ILE A 100 -20.86 37.24 -9.72
N HIS A 101 -21.03 36.65 -10.93
CA HIS A 101 -21.00 37.37 -12.21
C HIS A 101 -22.37 37.41 -12.90
N GLY A 102 -23.46 37.47 -12.13
CA GLY A 102 -24.82 37.62 -12.67
C GLY A 102 -24.96 38.82 -13.63
N PRO A 103 -25.90 38.78 -14.60
CA PRO A 103 -25.97 39.66 -15.77
C PRO A 103 -26.50 41.05 -15.41
N GLY A 104 -25.71 41.84 -14.69
CA GLY A 104 -26.06 43.17 -14.22
C GLY A 104 -24.91 44.18 -14.26
N ALA A 105 -23.90 43.95 -15.10
CA ALA A 105 -22.89 44.95 -15.46
C ALA A 105 -23.03 45.31 -16.93
#